data_AF-X0UKD6-F1
#
_entry.id   AF-X0UKD6-F1
#
_cell.length_a   1.000
_cell.length_b   1.000
_cell.length_c   1.000
_cell.angle_alpha   90.00
_cell.angle_beta   90.00
_cell.angle_gamma   90.00
#
_symmetry.space_group_name_H-M   'P 1'
#
loop_
_entity.id
_entity.type
_entity.pdbx_description
1 polymer ?
#
loop_
_entity_poly.entity_id
_entity_poly.type
_entity_poly.pdbx_seq_one_letter_code
_entity_poly.pdbx_strand_id
1 'polypeptide(L)'
;MFCDELKIKVVAGKGGDGCVSFRREKFVPKGGPDGGDGGNGGNIIIKVNPNLNTLSNLANKKIYKAEKGVGGKRKNMHGKSAQNLILEVPKGTIILNEDKSEMLADLNKEGELLTIAKGGKGGMGNARFVSSTHQIPRFAETGEPGEEKEIILELKLVADVGLIGLPSAGKSTLISVISNARPKIAAYHFTTLVPNLGVVNMSGNNSFVVADIP
;
A
#
# COMPACT_ATOMS: atom_id res chain seq x y z
N MET A 1 -6.14 -19.64 -1.52
CA MET A 1 -6.54 -19.37 -2.92
C MET A 1 -5.45 -18.52 -3.54
N PHE A 2 -4.75 -19.03 -4.55
CA PHE A 2 -3.68 -18.31 -5.24
C PHE A 2 -4.23 -17.10 -5.98
N CYS A 3 -3.59 -15.95 -5.78
CA CYS A 3 -3.93 -14.70 -6.44
C CYS A 3 -2.65 -14.20 -7.11
N ASP A 4 -2.61 -14.28 -8.43
CA ASP A 4 -1.56 -13.78 -9.33
C ASP A 4 -1.83 -12.36 -9.79
N GLU A 5 -3.11 -11.99 -9.86
CA GLU A 5 -3.59 -10.65 -10.14
C GLU A 5 -4.55 -10.20 -9.04
N LEU A 6 -4.40 -8.97 -8.56
CA LEU A 6 -5.31 -8.40 -7.56
C LEU A 6 -5.53 -6.90 -7.80
N LYS A 7 -6.81 -6.51 -7.96
CA LYS A 7 -7.22 -5.10 -7.95
C LYS A 7 -7.54 -4.65 -6.53
N ILE A 8 -6.87 -3.59 -6.06
CA ILE A 8 -7.09 -2.99 -4.74
C ILE A 8 -7.26 -1.48 -4.83
N LYS A 9 -8.06 -0.92 -3.92
CA LYS A 9 -8.15 0.53 -3.70
C LYS A 9 -7.29 0.93 -2.50
N VAL A 10 -6.39 1.89 -2.70
CA VAL A 10 -5.52 2.45 -1.67
C VAL A 10 -5.97 3.88 -1.37
N VAL A 11 -6.15 4.19 -0.08
CA VAL A 11 -6.59 5.50 0.42
C VAL A 11 -5.63 5.96 1.50
N ALA A 12 -4.78 6.93 1.18
CA ALA A 12 -3.85 7.48 2.15
C ALA A 12 -4.56 8.31 3.22
N GLY A 13 -3.88 8.53 4.34
CA GLY A 13 -4.43 9.29 5.46
C GLY A 13 -4.66 10.75 5.09
N LYS A 14 -5.79 11.32 5.50
CA LYS A 14 -5.98 12.78 5.52
C LYS A 14 -5.02 13.39 6.55
N GLY A 15 -4.46 14.55 6.26
CA GLY A 15 -3.80 15.37 7.27
C GLY A 15 -4.76 15.81 8.37
N GLY A 16 -4.24 15.99 9.59
CA GLY A 16 -4.99 16.58 10.68
C GLY A 16 -5.27 18.06 10.44
N ASP A 17 -6.38 18.57 10.93
CA ASP A 17 -6.73 19.98 10.79
C ASP A 17 -5.94 20.84 11.79
N GLY A 18 -5.55 22.04 11.37
CA GLY A 18 -4.98 23.05 12.26
C GLY A 18 -6.02 23.57 13.25
N CYS A 19 -5.56 23.95 14.44
CA CYS A 19 -6.45 24.47 15.48
C CYS A 19 -6.56 26.00 15.42
N VAL A 20 -7.75 26.53 15.64
CA VAL A 20 -7.94 27.94 16.00
C VAL A 20 -8.09 28.03 17.52
N SER A 21 -7.10 28.61 18.19
CA SER A 21 -7.13 28.80 19.64
C SER A 21 -6.44 30.09 20.05
N PHE A 22 -6.81 30.60 21.23
CA PHE A 22 -6.20 31.75 21.86
C PHE A 22 -5.89 31.42 23.32
N ARG A 23 -4.75 31.91 23.82
CA ARG A 23 -4.34 31.74 25.22
C ARG A 23 -5.37 32.38 26.13
N ARG A 24 -5.75 31.67 27.19
CA ARG A 24 -6.65 32.16 28.25
C ARG A 24 -5.98 31.99 29.60
N GLU A 25 -5.64 33.10 30.23
CA GLU A 25 -5.04 33.14 31.56
C GLU A 25 -5.83 34.14 32.42
N LYS A 26 -5.98 33.84 33.71
CA LYS A 26 -6.85 34.61 34.63
C LYS A 26 -6.53 36.11 34.67
N PHE A 27 -5.27 36.48 34.46
CA PHE A 27 -4.79 37.85 34.51
C PHE A 27 -4.41 38.43 33.14
N VAL A 28 -4.73 37.73 32.04
CA VAL A 28 -4.43 38.17 30.66
C VAL A 28 -5.75 38.31 29.89
N PRO A 29 -6.25 39.55 29.69
CA PRO A 29 -7.55 39.78 29.06
C PRO A 29 -7.62 39.32 27.58
N LYS A 30 -6.49 39.41 26.86
CA LYS A 30 -6.38 39.04 25.43
C LYS A 30 -5.07 38.29 25.21
N GLY A 31 -5.10 36.97 25.35
CA GLY A 31 -3.95 36.13 25.00
C GLY A 31 -3.78 36.01 23.49
N GLY A 32 -2.53 35.87 23.06
CA GLY A 32 -2.21 35.64 21.66
C GLY A 32 -2.73 34.30 21.14
N PRO A 33 -2.73 34.09 19.81
CA PRO A 33 -3.03 32.81 19.18
C PRO A 33 -2.17 31.67 19.75
N ASP A 34 -2.80 30.51 20.01
CA ASP A 34 -2.12 29.31 20.49
C ASP A 34 -2.67 28.00 19.89
N GLY A 35 -3.22 28.07 18.68
CA GLY A 35 -3.62 26.87 17.95
C GLY A 35 -2.41 26.18 17.32
N GLY A 36 -2.20 24.91 17.68
CA GLY A 36 -1.19 24.06 17.05
C GLY A 36 -1.60 23.58 15.64
N ASP A 37 -0.58 23.17 14.89
CA ASP A 37 -0.72 22.54 13.57
C ASP A 37 -1.25 21.10 13.68
N GLY A 38 -1.91 20.61 12.63
CA GLY A 38 -2.27 19.20 12.49
C GLY A 38 -1.07 18.33 12.10
N GLY A 39 -1.16 17.03 12.42
CA GLY A 39 -0.17 16.04 12.01
C GLY A 39 -0.40 15.56 10.57
N ASN A 40 0.63 15.00 9.93
CA ASN A 40 0.49 14.46 8.58
C ASN A 40 -0.31 13.15 8.58
N GLY A 41 -1.03 12.89 7.49
CA GLY A 41 -1.68 11.60 7.25
C GLY A 41 -0.66 10.50 6.93
N GLY A 42 -1.04 9.25 7.20
CA GLY A 42 -0.20 8.09 6.92
C GLY A 42 -0.10 7.82 5.42
N ASN A 43 1.11 7.51 4.94
CA ASN A 43 1.32 7.05 3.58
C ASN A 43 0.89 5.58 3.45
N ILE A 44 0.60 5.14 2.21
CA ILE A 44 0.54 3.72 1.87
C ILE A 44 1.83 3.36 1.15
N ILE A 45 2.54 2.40 1.71
CA ILE A 45 3.85 1.95 1.24
C ILE A 45 3.72 0.48 0.85
N ILE A 46 4.19 0.13 -0.34
CA ILE A 46 4.34 -1.25 -0.77
C ILE A 46 5.78 -1.67 -0.48
N LYS A 47 5.94 -2.83 0.16
CA LYS A 47 7.24 -3.40 0.55
C LYS A 47 7.40 -4.78 -0.05
N VAL A 48 8.52 -5.02 -0.70
CA VAL A 48 8.87 -6.38 -1.16
C VAL A 48 9.28 -7.25 0.02
N ASN A 49 8.58 -8.36 0.21
CA ASN A 49 8.93 -9.41 1.15
C ASN A 49 9.24 -10.71 0.39
N PRO A 50 10.51 -11.18 0.37
CA PRO A 50 10.89 -12.38 -0.35
C PRO A 50 10.31 -13.68 0.22
N ASN A 51 9.77 -13.65 1.44
CA ASN A 51 9.11 -14.82 2.03
C ASN A 51 7.68 -15.01 1.52
N LEU A 52 7.14 -14.05 0.76
CA LEU A 52 5.82 -14.15 0.14
C LEU A 52 5.96 -14.63 -1.30
N ASN A 53 5.18 -15.65 -1.66
CA ASN A 53 5.16 -16.22 -3.01
C ASN A 53 3.86 -15.89 -3.76
N THR A 54 2.87 -15.27 -3.11
CA THR A 54 1.53 -14.99 -3.68
C THR A 54 0.96 -13.67 -3.17
N LEU A 55 -0.01 -13.10 -3.89
CA LEU A 55 -0.77 -11.92 -3.45
C LEU A 55 -1.99 -12.27 -2.59
N SER A 56 -2.10 -13.54 -2.18
CA SER A 56 -3.26 -14.06 -1.42
C SER A 56 -3.43 -13.37 -0.06
N ASN A 57 -2.35 -12.86 0.53
CA ASN A 57 -2.39 -12.06 1.76
C ASN A 57 -3.23 -10.78 1.61
N LEU A 58 -3.20 -10.17 0.42
CA LEU A 58 -3.91 -8.94 0.12
C LEU A 58 -5.33 -9.18 -0.44
N ALA A 59 -5.63 -10.40 -0.88
CA ALA A 59 -6.91 -10.74 -1.53
C ALA A 59 -8.15 -10.60 -0.63
N ASN A 60 -7.98 -10.68 0.70
CA ASN A 60 -9.10 -10.64 1.64
C ASN A 60 -9.75 -9.25 1.79
N LYS A 61 -9.01 -8.17 1.49
CA LYS A 61 -9.52 -6.79 1.61
C LYS A 61 -9.39 -6.08 0.27
N LYS A 62 -10.49 -5.47 -0.17
CA LYS A 62 -10.53 -4.66 -1.41
C LYS A 62 -10.03 -3.23 -1.21
N ILE A 63 -10.10 -2.71 0.03
CA ILE A 63 -9.77 -1.31 0.35
C ILE A 63 -8.77 -1.29 1.50
N TYR A 64 -7.66 -0.60 1.28
CA TYR A 64 -6.60 -0.36 2.25
C TYR A 64 -6.56 1.14 2.58
N LYS A 65 -6.79 1.48 3.85
CA LYS A 65 -6.82 2.88 4.31
C LYS A 65 -5.72 3.11 5.34
N ALA A 66 -4.88 4.12 5.13
CA ALA A 66 -3.91 4.56 6.13
C ALA A 66 -4.57 5.46 7.18
N GLU A 67 -3.93 5.58 8.34
CA GLU A 67 -4.43 6.39 9.45
C GLU A 67 -4.42 7.89 9.12
N LYS A 68 -5.39 8.64 9.65
CA LYS A 68 -5.44 10.10 9.51
C LYS A 68 -4.56 10.78 10.55
N GLY A 69 -3.94 11.90 10.17
CA GLY A 69 -3.20 12.74 11.10
C GLY A 69 -4.10 13.30 12.19
N VAL A 70 -3.55 13.47 13.40
CA VAL A 70 -4.29 14.05 14.52
C VAL A 70 -4.39 15.57 14.33
N GLY A 71 -5.53 16.16 14.65
CA GLY A 71 -5.69 17.62 14.60
C GLY A 71 -4.83 18.34 15.66
N GLY A 72 -4.46 19.57 15.37
CA GLY A 72 -3.81 20.45 16.33
C GLY A 72 -4.71 20.74 17.53
N LYS A 73 -4.12 21.17 18.63
CA LYS A 73 -4.82 21.52 19.87
C LYS A 73 -4.38 22.89 20.37
N ARG A 74 -5.08 23.38 21.40
CA ARG A 74 -4.74 24.62 22.13
C ARG A 74 -3.34 24.52 22.75
N LYS A 75 -2.80 25.64 23.24
CA LYS A 75 -1.48 25.73 23.87
C LYS A 75 -0.33 25.34 22.93
N ASN A 76 -0.43 25.67 21.64
CA ASN A 76 0.54 25.32 20.60
C ASN A 76 0.84 23.81 20.51
N MET A 77 -0.12 22.97 20.89
CA MET A 77 0.06 21.52 20.85
C MET A 77 -0.19 21.02 19.43
N HIS A 78 0.87 20.60 18.74
CA HIS A 78 0.78 20.02 17.42
C HIS A 78 0.17 18.60 17.45
N GLY A 79 -0.58 18.28 16.41
CA GLY A 79 -1.12 16.95 16.18
C GLY A 79 -0.04 15.95 15.80
N LYS A 80 -0.17 14.70 16.27
CA LYS A 80 0.73 13.60 15.92
C LYS A 80 0.50 13.17 14.46
N SER A 81 1.59 12.96 13.72
CA SER A 81 1.52 12.32 12.40
C SER A 81 1.08 10.87 12.51
N ALA A 82 0.26 10.44 11.57
CA ALA A 82 -0.25 9.08 11.49
C ALA A 82 0.83 8.07 11.08
N GLN A 83 0.61 6.80 11.44
CA GLN A 83 1.47 5.71 11.02
C GLN A 83 1.19 5.35 9.55
N ASN A 84 2.25 4.99 8.83
CA ASN A 84 2.14 4.51 7.46
C ASN A 84 1.56 3.10 7.45
N LEU A 85 0.73 2.80 6.44
CA LEU A 85 0.27 1.46 6.17
C LEU A 85 1.24 0.78 5.21
N ILE A 86 1.84 -0.33 5.64
CA ILE A 86 2.77 -1.12 4.82
C ILE A 86 2.00 -2.32 4.25
N LEU A 87 2.00 -2.46 2.93
CA LEU A 87 1.45 -3.60 2.20
C LEU A 87 2.61 -4.44 1.69
N GLU A 88 2.71 -5.68 2.16
CA GLU A 88 3.78 -6.58 1.74
C GLU A 88 3.38 -7.35 0.48
N VAL A 89 4.27 -7.36 -0.50
CA VAL A 89 4.10 -8.06 -1.77
C VAL A 89 5.30 -8.97 -2.07
N PRO A 90 5.10 -10.07 -2.82
CA PRO A 90 6.19 -10.88 -3.33
C PRO A 90 7.17 -10.09 -4.22
N LYS A 91 8.38 -10.62 -4.35
CA LYS A 91 9.35 -10.16 -5.35
C LYS A 91 8.82 -10.43 -6.76
N GLY A 92 9.02 -9.51 -7.69
CA GLY A 92 8.50 -9.60 -9.07
C GLY A 92 7.06 -9.12 -9.21
N THR A 93 6.55 -8.36 -8.23
CA THR A 93 5.21 -7.74 -8.33
C THR A 93 5.29 -6.47 -9.18
N ILE A 94 4.51 -6.45 -10.26
CA ILE A 94 4.24 -5.26 -11.07
C ILE A 94 3.03 -4.53 -10.49
N ILE A 95 3.10 -3.21 -10.48
CA ILE A 95 1.99 -2.34 -10.11
C ILE A 95 1.53 -1.59 -11.36
N LEU A 96 0.26 -1.74 -11.70
CA LEU A 96 -0.39 -1.11 -12.83
C LEU A 96 -1.48 -0.15 -12.35
N ASN A 97 -1.82 0.81 -13.20
CA ASN A 97 -3.03 1.64 -13.02
C ASN A 97 -4.32 0.81 -13.18
N GLU A 98 -5.45 1.39 -12.80
CA GLU A 98 -6.78 0.76 -12.81
C GLU A 98 -7.14 0.09 -14.14
N ASP A 99 -6.71 0.67 -15.27
CA ASP A 99 -7.02 0.20 -16.62
C ASP A 99 -5.92 -0.68 -17.24
N LYS A 100 -4.88 -1.05 -16.49
CA LYS A 100 -3.66 -1.74 -16.97
C LYS A 100 -2.93 -1.05 -18.12
N SER A 101 -3.24 0.22 -18.39
CA SER A 101 -2.67 1.00 -19.50
C SER A 101 -1.23 1.46 -19.22
N GLU A 102 -0.90 1.66 -17.95
CA GLU A 102 0.40 2.19 -17.52
C GLU A 102 0.94 1.37 -16.35
N MET A 103 2.23 1.04 -16.42
CA MET A 103 2.99 0.45 -15.34
C MET A 103 3.51 1.55 -14.42
N LEU A 104 3.05 1.55 -13.17
CA LEU A 104 3.49 2.48 -12.14
C LEU A 104 4.86 2.09 -11.58
N ALA A 105 5.09 0.80 -11.37
CA ALA A 105 6.34 0.28 -10.83
C ALA A 105 6.52 -1.22 -11.08
N ASP A 106 7.76 -1.68 -11.08
CA ASP A 106 8.15 -3.10 -11.12
C ASP A 106 9.08 -3.39 -9.94
N LEU A 107 8.60 -4.19 -8.99
CA LEU A 107 9.24 -4.41 -7.70
C LEU A 107 10.08 -5.68 -7.70
N ASN A 108 11.34 -5.55 -8.13
CA ASN A 108 12.26 -6.68 -8.34
C ASN A 108 13.34 -6.82 -7.27
N LYS A 109 13.56 -5.81 -6.42
CA LYS A 109 14.60 -5.85 -5.39
C LYS A 109 14.03 -6.23 -4.03
N GLU A 110 14.78 -7.02 -3.28
CA GLU A 110 14.38 -7.42 -1.93
C GLU A 110 14.39 -6.22 -0.98
N GLY A 111 13.33 -6.09 -0.19
CA GLY A 111 13.17 -4.96 0.73
C GLY A 111 12.89 -3.62 0.04
N GLU A 112 12.63 -3.60 -1.27
CA GLU A 112 12.25 -2.39 -2.00
C GLU A 112 10.97 -1.79 -1.42
N LEU A 113 10.99 -0.47 -1.20
CA LEU A 113 9.89 0.31 -0.64
C LEU A 113 9.41 1.31 -1.67
N LEU A 114 8.12 1.27 -1.99
CA LEU A 114 7.47 2.21 -2.88
C LEU A 114 6.31 2.89 -2.17
N THR A 115 6.29 4.22 -2.12
CA THR A 115 5.11 4.96 -1.65
C THR A 115 4.09 5.05 -2.79
N ILE A 116 3.00 4.29 -2.69
CA ILE A 116 1.99 4.22 -3.76
C ILE A 116 0.95 5.34 -3.66
N ALA A 117 0.63 5.75 -2.43
CA ALA A 117 -0.26 6.86 -2.13
C ALA A 117 0.30 7.69 -0.98
N LYS A 118 0.49 8.99 -1.21
CA LYS A 118 0.99 9.93 -0.19
C LYS A 118 -0.15 10.40 0.72
N GLY A 119 0.13 10.43 2.03
CA GLY A 119 -0.74 11.04 3.03
C GLY A 119 -0.79 12.55 2.87
N GLY A 120 -1.94 13.13 3.20
CA GLY A 120 -2.14 14.56 3.16
C GLY A 120 -1.33 15.29 4.24
N LYS A 121 -0.87 16.50 3.93
CA LYS A 121 -0.17 17.34 4.91
C LYS A 121 -1.10 17.83 6.00
N GLY A 122 -0.58 17.94 7.21
CA GLY A 122 -1.29 18.57 8.32
C GLY A 122 -1.53 20.06 8.09
N GLY A 123 -2.71 20.54 8.46
CA GLY A 123 -3.09 21.94 8.33
C GLY A 123 -2.41 22.82 9.37
N MET A 124 -2.02 24.03 8.97
CA MET A 124 -1.41 25.02 9.85
C MET A 124 -2.43 25.60 10.86
N GLY A 125 -2.03 25.69 12.13
CA GLY A 125 -2.82 26.33 13.18
C GLY A 125 -2.82 27.85 13.08
N ASN A 126 -3.74 28.51 13.77
CA ASN A 126 -3.86 29.98 13.70
C ASN A 126 -2.60 30.73 14.19
N ALA A 127 -1.77 30.09 15.02
CA ALA A 127 -0.51 30.64 15.49
C ALA A 127 0.51 30.87 14.35
N ARG A 128 0.46 30.10 13.26
CA ARG A 128 1.36 30.27 12.10
C ARG A 128 1.05 31.47 11.23
N PHE A 129 -0.18 31.97 11.28
CA PHE A 129 -0.62 33.09 10.45
C PHE A 129 -0.42 34.46 11.12
N VAL A 130 0.27 34.48 12.27
CA VAL A 130 0.57 35.72 12.98
C VAL A 130 1.59 36.51 12.19
N SER A 131 1.27 37.76 11.88
CA SER A 131 2.17 38.72 11.23
C SER A 131 2.13 40.07 11.95
N SER A 132 3.08 40.96 11.64
CA SER A 132 3.12 42.32 12.20
C SER A 132 1.81 43.09 11.99
N THR A 133 1.13 42.85 10.87
CA THR A 133 -0.14 43.47 10.49
C THR A 133 -1.37 42.65 10.89
N HIS A 134 -1.22 41.36 11.23
CA HIS A 134 -2.32 40.44 11.58
C HIS A 134 -2.00 39.63 12.85
N GLN A 135 -2.21 40.27 14.01
CA GLN A 135 -1.86 39.69 15.31
C GLN A 135 -2.87 38.65 15.86
N ILE A 136 -4.09 38.62 15.32
CA ILE A 136 -5.18 37.76 15.82
C ILE A 136 -5.85 36.96 14.67
N PRO A 137 -5.13 36.04 14.01
CA PRO A 137 -5.72 35.16 13.01
C PRO A 137 -6.81 34.29 13.65
N ARG A 138 -8.01 34.34 13.06
CA ARG A 138 -9.18 33.54 13.47
C ARG A 138 -9.48 32.37 12.55
N PHE A 139 -8.52 32.02 11.70
CA PHE A 139 -8.60 30.91 10.77
C PHE A 139 -7.41 29.98 10.96
N ALA A 140 -7.59 28.73 10.54
CA ALA A 140 -6.57 27.71 10.46
C ALA A 140 -6.77 26.95 9.15
N GLU A 141 -5.73 26.31 8.66
CA GLU A 141 -5.84 25.42 7.51
C GLU A 141 -6.38 24.07 7.93
N THR A 142 -7.25 23.52 7.10
CA THR A 142 -7.65 22.12 7.17
C THR A 142 -6.53 21.23 6.65
N GLY A 143 -6.40 20.03 7.17
CA GLY A 143 -5.45 19.06 6.63
C GLY A 143 -5.80 18.69 5.21
N GLU A 144 -4.78 18.50 4.37
CA GLU A 144 -4.96 18.10 2.98
C GLU A 144 -5.54 16.68 2.90
N PRO A 145 -6.33 16.38 1.86
CA PRO A 145 -6.72 15.00 1.58
C PRO A 145 -5.49 14.15 1.24
N GLY A 146 -5.50 12.88 1.65
CA GLY A 146 -4.53 11.91 1.17
C GLY A 146 -4.84 11.49 -0.27
N GLU A 147 -3.83 10.99 -0.98
CA GLU A 147 -4.03 10.42 -2.30
C GLU A 147 -4.92 9.15 -2.23
N GLU A 148 -5.82 9.02 -3.19
CA GLU A 148 -6.62 7.81 -3.40
C GLU A 148 -6.36 7.28 -4.81
N LYS A 149 -6.08 5.98 -4.93
CA LYS A 149 -5.83 5.32 -6.23
C LYS A 149 -6.41 3.91 -6.23
N GLU A 150 -6.88 3.47 -7.39
CA GLU A 150 -7.10 2.06 -7.67
C GLU A 150 -5.91 1.54 -8.46
N ILE A 151 -5.35 0.42 -8.01
CA ILE A 151 -4.16 -0.19 -8.61
C ILE A 151 -4.41 -1.67 -8.83
N ILE A 152 -3.73 -2.22 -9.83
CA ILE A 152 -3.69 -3.65 -10.08
C ILE A 152 -2.29 -4.15 -9.78
N LEU A 153 -2.20 -5.18 -8.93
CA LEU A 153 -0.96 -5.89 -8.61
C LEU A 153 -0.93 -7.16 -9.46
N GLU A 154 0.13 -7.34 -10.24
CA GLU A 154 0.38 -8.54 -11.02
C GLU A 154 1.72 -9.16 -10.61
N LEU A 155 1.71 -10.42 -10.24
CA LEU A 155 2.93 -11.15 -9.92
C LEU A 155 3.52 -11.77 -11.18
N LYS A 156 4.75 -11.38 -11.56
CA LYS A 156 5.54 -12.10 -12.56
C LYS A 156 5.97 -13.45 -11.99
N LEU A 157 5.15 -14.46 -12.21
CA LEU A 157 5.43 -15.81 -11.75
C LEU A 157 6.58 -16.41 -12.57
N VAL A 158 7.65 -16.80 -11.89
CA VAL A 158 8.52 -17.88 -12.35
C VAL A 158 8.20 -19.06 -11.45
N ALA A 159 8.00 -20.24 -12.01
CA ALA A 159 7.67 -21.40 -11.19
C ALA A 159 8.79 -21.68 -10.18
N ASP A 160 8.41 -21.90 -8.93
CA ASP A 160 9.35 -22.23 -7.84
C ASP A 160 9.96 -23.62 -8.02
N VAL A 161 9.19 -24.53 -8.64
CA VAL A 161 9.58 -25.92 -8.90
C VAL A 161 9.32 -26.27 -10.35
N GLY A 162 10.34 -26.78 -11.04
CA GLY A 162 10.22 -27.35 -12.38
C GLY A 162 10.19 -28.88 -12.35
N LEU A 163 9.14 -29.48 -12.91
CA LEU A 163 9.12 -30.92 -13.20
C LEU A 163 9.82 -31.17 -14.52
N ILE A 164 10.85 -32.02 -14.49
CA ILE A 164 11.61 -32.46 -15.67
C ILE A 164 11.39 -33.96 -15.82
N GLY A 165 11.13 -34.39 -17.05
CA GLY A 165 10.91 -35.81 -17.35
C GLY A 165 10.45 -36.02 -18.78
N LEU A 166 10.51 -37.28 -19.22
CA LEU A 166 10.11 -37.68 -20.56
C LEU A 166 8.65 -37.31 -20.87
N PRO A 167 8.29 -37.15 -22.15
CA PRO A 167 6.89 -37.06 -22.55
C PRO A 167 6.09 -38.23 -21.97
N SER A 168 4.87 -37.95 -21.50
CA SER A 168 3.97 -38.94 -20.89
C SER A 168 4.44 -39.57 -19.56
N ALA A 169 5.45 -39.02 -18.89
CA ALA A 169 5.86 -39.44 -17.53
C ALA A 169 4.83 -39.09 -16.42
N GLY A 170 3.64 -38.60 -16.79
CA GLY A 170 2.59 -38.20 -15.85
C GLY A 170 2.78 -36.81 -15.23
N LYS A 171 3.69 -35.98 -15.77
CA LYS A 171 3.99 -34.62 -15.25
C LYS A 171 2.73 -33.76 -15.10
N SER A 172 1.94 -33.61 -16.17
CA SER A 172 0.68 -32.86 -16.14
C SER A 172 -0.35 -33.44 -15.15
N THR A 173 -0.41 -34.77 -15.04
CA THR A 173 -1.31 -35.46 -14.11
C THR A 173 -0.91 -35.18 -12.67
N LEU A 174 0.39 -35.24 -12.34
CA LEU A 174 0.91 -34.91 -11.02
C LEU A 174 0.55 -33.46 -10.64
N ILE A 175 0.81 -32.51 -11.54
CA ILE A 175 0.45 -31.09 -11.34
C ILE A 175 -1.05 -30.95 -11.06
N SER A 176 -1.91 -31.64 -11.82
CA SER A 176 -3.36 -31.56 -11.62
C SER A 176 -3.83 -32.11 -10.27
N VAL A 177 -3.11 -33.08 -9.70
CA VAL A 177 -3.45 -33.71 -8.42
C VAL A 177 -2.96 -32.89 -7.23
N ILE A 178 -1.75 -32.32 -7.33
CA ILE A 178 -1.15 -31.54 -6.22
C ILE A 178 -1.61 -30.08 -6.20
N SER A 179 -2.18 -29.59 -7.31
CA SER A 179 -2.59 -28.20 -7.43
C SER A 179 -3.93 -27.93 -6.74
N ASN A 180 -3.92 -26.98 -5.81
CA ASN A 180 -5.11 -26.49 -5.11
C ASN A 180 -5.93 -25.47 -5.92
N ALA A 181 -5.45 -25.10 -7.12
CA ALA A 181 -6.14 -24.26 -8.09
C ALA A 181 -6.18 -24.96 -9.45
N ARG A 182 -7.12 -24.59 -10.33
CA ARG A 182 -7.09 -25.10 -11.71
C ARG A 182 -5.78 -24.64 -12.37
N PRO A 183 -5.02 -25.56 -12.99
CA PRO A 183 -3.80 -25.21 -13.69
C PRO A 183 -4.08 -24.08 -14.69
N LYS A 184 -3.35 -22.96 -14.56
CA LYS A 184 -3.44 -21.85 -15.50
C LYS A 184 -2.36 -22.02 -16.56
N ILE A 185 -2.77 -21.88 -17.81
CA ILE A 185 -1.90 -21.83 -18.97
C ILE A 185 -1.33 -20.40 -19.01
N ALA A 186 -0.05 -20.21 -18.67
CA ALA A 186 0.57 -18.88 -18.69
C ALA A 186 1.49 -18.74 -19.89
N ALA A 187 1.15 -17.82 -20.80
CA ALA A 187 2.01 -17.45 -21.91
C ALA A 187 3.02 -16.39 -21.46
N TYR A 188 4.28 -16.79 -21.27
CA TYR A 188 5.36 -15.86 -20.98
C TYR A 188 5.99 -15.36 -22.27
N HIS A 189 6.33 -14.06 -22.32
CA HIS A 189 6.90 -13.41 -23.51
C HIS A 189 8.29 -13.92 -23.91
N PHE A 190 8.90 -14.79 -23.09
CA PHE A 190 10.24 -15.36 -23.30
C PHE A 190 10.23 -16.89 -23.50
N THR A 191 9.06 -17.55 -23.47
CA THR A 191 8.95 -19.00 -23.69
C THR A 191 8.30 -19.30 -25.03
N THR A 192 8.89 -20.19 -25.82
CA THR A 192 8.29 -20.69 -27.08
C THR A 192 7.18 -21.72 -26.84
N LEU A 193 7.15 -22.33 -25.66
CA LEU A 193 6.15 -23.32 -25.25
C LEU A 193 5.42 -22.81 -24.01
N VAL A 194 4.11 -23.01 -23.96
CA VAL A 194 3.26 -22.55 -22.86
C VAL A 194 3.27 -23.61 -21.76
N PRO A 195 3.92 -23.38 -20.60
CA PRO A 195 4.03 -24.38 -19.55
C PRO A 195 2.71 -24.59 -18.81
N ASN A 196 2.48 -25.82 -18.34
CA ASN A 196 1.41 -26.13 -17.39
C ASN A 196 1.86 -25.74 -15.98
N LEU A 197 1.15 -24.82 -15.34
CA LEU A 197 1.44 -24.37 -13.98
C LEU A 197 0.39 -24.88 -13.00
N GLY A 198 0.81 -25.34 -11.83
CA GLY A 198 -0.04 -25.65 -10.69
C GLY A 198 0.42 -24.93 -9.44
N VAL A 199 -0.50 -24.72 -8.50
CA VAL A 199 -0.21 -24.05 -7.23
C VAL A 199 -0.48 -25.01 -6.08
N VAL A 200 0.55 -25.24 -5.27
CA VAL A 200 0.47 -26.09 -4.09
C VAL A 200 0.40 -25.19 -2.86
N ASN A 201 -0.66 -25.31 -2.05
CA ASN A 201 -0.69 -24.64 -0.74
C ASN A 201 -0.09 -25.58 0.31
N MET A 202 0.77 -25.04 1.15
CA MET A 202 1.35 -25.67 2.32
C MET A 202 0.63 -25.19 3.59
N SER A 203 0.87 -25.84 4.72
CA SER A 203 0.38 -25.37 6.02
C SER A 203 0.94 -23.98 6.35
N GLY A 204 0.11 -23.09 6.89
CA GLY A 204 0.56 -21.80 7.45
C GLY A 204 0.69 -20.65 6.44
N ASN A 205 -0.28 -20.45 5.53
CA ASN A 205 -0.28 -19.41 4.48
C ASN A 205 0.87 -19.48 3.46
N ASN A 206 1.70 -20.52 3.49
CA ASN A 206 2.73 -20.75 2.50
C ASN A 206 2.16 -21.46 1.28
N SER A 207 2.68 -21.13 0.10
CA SER A 207 2.32 -21.77 -1.17
C SER A 207 3.46 -21.62 -2.16
N PHE A 208 3.54 -22.51 -3.14
CA PHE A 208 4.54 -22.46 -4.21
C PHE A 208 3.94 -22.89 -5.55
N VAL A 209 4.60 -22.48 -6.64
CA VAL A 209 4.18 -22.74 -8.01
C VAL A 209 5.05 -23.85 -8.62
N VAL A 210 4.39 -24.84 -9.21
CA VAL A 210 5.03 -25.94 -9.94
C VAL A 210 4.78 -25.75 -11.43
N ALA A 211 5.81 -25.81 -12.26
CA ALA A 211 5.70 -25.85 -13.72
C ALA A 211 6.11 -27.21 -14.27
N ASP A 212 5.43 -27.64 -15.33
CA ASP A 212 5.97 -28.62 -16.25
C ASP A 212 6.95 -27.91 -17.20
N ILE A 213 8.21 -28.36 -17.18
CA ILE A 213 9.23 -27.96 -18.14
C ILE A 213 9.29 -29.06 -19.20
N PRO A 214 8.87 -28.78 -20.46
CA PRO A 214 8.88 -29.74 -21.55
C PRO A 214 10.26 -30.36 -21.81
#